data_AF-A0A0F9QSV5-F1
#
_entry.id   AF-A0A0F9QSV5-F1
#
_cell.length_a   1.000
_cell.length_b   1.000
_cell.length_c   1.000
_cell.angle_alpha   90.00
_cell.angle_beta   90.00
_cell.angle_gamma   90.00
#
_symmetry.space_group_name_H-M   'P 1'
#
loop_
_entity.id
_entity.type
_entity.pdbx_description
1 polymer ?
#
loop_
_entity_poly.entity_id
_entity_poly.type
_entity_poly.pdbx_seq_one_letter_code
_entity_poly.pdbx_strand_id
1 'polypeptide(L)'
;MIIMSLEELISIERVELYSTKERIQETYAVSFLLLSKLFKEISIEVKKDILPLLDMKLLLRVLRDVPFINEAEGVDILENLNNCLENELYGISGEWACKVIKSQVEKLKDLVLYDYVIEGSFTVYLLGKIKWDLYVSLL
;
A
#
# COMPACT_ATOMS: atom_id res chain seq x y z
N MET A 1 11.28 4.02 -12.72
CA MET A 1 12.02 4.76 -11.68
C MET A 1 11.23 4.58 -10.40
N ILE A 2 11.69 3.73 -9.47
CA ILE A 2 10.93 3.34 -8.28
C ILE A 2 11.56 4.06 -7.10
N ILE A 3 10.87 5.07 -6.57
CA ILE A 3 11.21 5.67 -5.27
C ILE A 3 10.59 4.73 -4.24
N MET A 4 11.43 3.86 -3.65
CA MET A 4 11.05 3.00 -2.52
C MET A 4 11.31 3.79 -1.22
N SER A 5 10.31 3.92 -0.35
CA SER A 5 10.57 4.24 1.06
C SER A 5 9.72 3.37 1.99
N LEU A 6 10.11 2.09 2.01
CA LEU A 6 10.08 1.19 3.17
C LEU A 6 11.43 0.48 3.16
N GLU A 7 12.39 0.94 3.96
CA GLU A 7 13.72 0.30 4.06
C GLU A 7 13.65 -1.15 4.58
N GLU A 8 12.48 -1.58 5.06
CA GLU A 8 12.19 -2.92 5.56
C GLU A 8 11.58 -3.87 4.51
N LEU A 9 11.20 -3.38 3.32
CA LEU A 9 10.76 -4.25 2.22
C LEU A 9 11.98 -4.89 1.56
N ILE A 10 12.27 -6.12 1.95
CA ILE A 10 13.39 -6.88 1.40
C ILE A 10 12.90 -7.65 0.18
N SER A 11 13.41 -7.30 -1.00
CA SER A 11 13.22 -8.13 -2.22
C SER A 11 13.96 -9.45 -2.01
N ILE A 12 13.23 -10.55 -1.87
CA ILE A 12 13.77 -11.88 -1.57
C ILE A 12 13.97 -12.74 -2.82
N GLU A 13 13.16 -12.50 -3.84
CA GLU A 13 13.22 -13.26 -5.09
C GLU A 13 12.87 -12.36 -6.26
N ARG A 14 13.65 -12.46 -7.33
CA ARG A 14 13.37 -11.79 -8.59
C ARG A 14 13.50 -12.78 -9.74
N VAL A 15 12.45 -12.88 -10.55
CA VAL A 15 12.43 -13.68 -11.77
C VAL A 15 12.48 -12.73 -12.96
N GLU A 16 13.48 -12.90 -13.80
CA GLU A 16 13.69 -12.06 -14.99
C GLU A 16 13.74 -12.93 -16.25
N LEU A 17 13.22 -12.41 -17.36
CA LEU A 17 13.43 -13.01 -18.67
C LEU A 17 14.92 -12.98 -18.99
N TYR A 18 15.49 -14.15 -19.31
CA TYR A 18 16.92 -14.27 -19.56
C TYR A 18 17.40 -13.34 -20.70
N SER A 19 16.59 -13.22 -21.75
CA SER A 19 16.90 -12.47 -22.98
C SER A 19 16.76 -10.96 -22.83
N THR A 20 15.69 -10.48 -22.19
CA THR A 20 15.36 -9.06 -22.10
C THR A 20 15.70 -8.43 -20.76
N LYS A 21 16.03 -9.24 -19.74
CA LYS A 21 16.15 -8.84 -18.33
C LYS A 21 14.89 -8.19 -17.77
N GLU A 22 13.76 -8.39 -18.44
CA GLU A 22 12.47 -7.90 -17.98
C GLU A 22 12.04 -8.65 -16.73
N ARG A 23 11.65 -7.91 -15.68
CA ARG A 23 11.20 -8.48 -14.42
C ARG A 23 9.80 -9.06 -14.58
N ILE A 24 9.70 -10.38 -14.55
CA ILE A 24 8.44 -11.11 -14.66
C ILE A 24 7.73 -11.16 -13.31
N GLN A 25 8.52 -11.26 -12.24
CA GLN A 25 8.04 -11.43 -10.88
C GLN A 25 9.06 -10.85 -9.89
N GLU A 26 8.58 -10.17 -8.86
CA GLU A 26 9.39 -9.76 -7.72
C GLU A 26 8.62 -10.03 -6.42
N THR A 27 9.22 -10.79 -5.51
CA THR A 27 8.65 -11.11 -4.20
C THR A 27 9.35 -10.28 -3.13
N TYR A 28 8.54 -9.60 -2.32
CA TYR A 28 8.99 -8.76 -1.21
C TYR A 28 8.59 -9.43 0.11
N ALA A 29 9.54 -9.57 1.01
CA ALA A 29 9.28 -9.95 2.40
C ALA A 29 8.96 -8.71 3.22
N VAL A 30 8.01 -8.86 4.13
CA VAL A 30 7.62 -7.87 5.14
C VAL A 30 7.82 -8.51 6.49
N SER A 31 8.63 -7.91 7.35
CA SER A 31 8.88 -8.41 8.70
C SER A 31 8.79 -7.27 9.70
N PHE A 32 7.96 -7.43 10.73
CA PHE A 32 7.81 -6.47 11.82
C PHE A 32 7.46 -5.04 11.37
N LEU A 33 6.75 -4.88 10.25
CA LEU A 33 6.36 -3.55 9.78
C LEU A 33 5.16 -3.05 10.59
N LEU A 34 5.36 -1.97 11.35
CA LEU A 34 4.26 -1.31 12.06
C LEU A 34 3.34 -0.58 11.08
N LEU A 35 2.03 -0.75 11.25
CA LEU A 35 1.01 -0.05 10.46
C LEU A 35 1.14 1.48 10.61
N SER A 36 1.41 1.97 11.82
CA SER A 36 1.65 3.39 12.08
C SER A 36 2.86 3.94 11.31
N LYS A 37 3.90 3.12 11.10
CA LYS A 37 5.08 3.46 10.31
C LYS A 37 4.73 3.52 8.82
N LEU A 38 4.00 2.54 8.31
CA LEU A 38 3.51 2.53 6.92
C LEU A 38 2.68 3.80 6.62
N PHE A 39 1.75 4.17 7.50
CA PHE A 39 1.01 5.43 7.39
C PHE A 39 1.93 6.65 7.34
N LYS A 40 2.98 6.68 8.17
CA LYS A 40 3.92 7.80 8.25
C LYS A 40 4.72 7.96 6.95
N GLU A 41 5.22 6.88 6.38
CA GLU A 41 5.99 6.90 5.13
C GLU A 41 5.14 7.34 3.94
N ILE A 42 3.94 6.76 3.80
CA ILE A 42 2.97 7.20 2.80
C ILE A 42 2.66 8.69 2.94
N SER A 43 2.41 9.14 4.17
CA SER A 43 2.13 10.56 4.44
C SER A 43 3.31 11.47 4.08
N ILE A 44 4.55 11.00 4.21
CA ILE A 44 5.75 11.76 3.84
C ILE A 44 5.84 11.90 2.32
N GLU A 45 5.64 10.81 1.57
CA GLU A 45 5.70 10.86 0.10
C GLU A 45 4.55 11.65 -0.50
N VAL A 46 3.33 11.45 -0.01
CA VAL A 46 2.15 12.22 -0.48
C VAL A 46 2.30 13.72 -0.18
N LYS A 47 2.98 14.11 0.90
CA LYS A 47 3.32 15.52 1.17
C LYS A 47 4.30 16.13 0.16
N LYS A 48 5.07 15.29 -0.54
CA LYS A 48 5.96 15.70 -1.64
C LYS A 48 5.26 15.64 -3.01
N ASP A 49 3.93 15.48 -3.03
CA ASP A 49 3.13 15.24 -4.23
C ASP A 49 3.56 13.97 -5.00
N ILE A 50 4.11 12.98 -4.29
CA ILE A 50 4.48 11.67 -4.82
C ILE A 50 3.46 10.66 -4.32
N LEU A 51 2.89 9.85 -5.24
CA LEU A 51 1.98 8.77 -4.88
C LEU A 51 2.76 7.44 -4.79
N PRO A 52 3.06 6.92 -3.58
CA PRO A 52 3.77 5.66 -3.42
C PRO A 52 2.81 4.49 -3.66
N LEU A 53 2.58 4.14 -4.93
CA LEU A 53 1.56 3.18 -5.35
C LEU A 53 1.65 1.82 -4.65
N LEU A 54 2.86 1.30 -4.43
CA LEU A 54 3.03 0.00 -3.80
C LEU A 54 2.67 0.04 -2.32
N ASP A 55 3.15 1.05 -1.61
CA ASP A 55 2.93 1.24 -0.18
C ASP A 55 1.45 1.53 0.09
N MET A 56 0.81 2.31 -0.79
CA MET A 56 -0.65 2.51 -0.76
C MET A 56 -1.41 1.19 -0.96
N LYS A 57 -1.03 0.35 -1.92
CA LYS A 57 -1.68 -0.97 -2.11
C LYS A 57 -1.49 -1.88 -0.90
N LEU A 58 -0.30 -1.86 -0.30
CA LEU A 58 -0.01 -2.60 0.93
C LEU A 58 -0.90 -2.10 2.07
N LEU A 59 -0.98 -0.78 2.28
CA LEU A 59 -1.82 -0.16 3.30
C LEU A 59 -3.28 -0.57 3.13
N LEU A 60 -3.85 -0.39 1.94
CA LEU A 60 -5.26 -0.69 1.70
C LEU A 60 -5.56 -2.19 1.78
N ARG A 61 -4.58 -3.06 1.47
CA ARG A 61 -4.73 -4.51 1.67
C ARG A 61 -4.80 -4.87 3.15
N VAL A 62 -3.89 -4.32 3.95
CA VAL A 62 -3.78 -4.55 5.40
C VAL A 62 -5.01 -4.04 6.13
N LEU A 63 -5.49 -2.84 5.77
CA LEU A 63 -6.65 -2.23 6.41
C LEU A 63 -7.98 -2.98 6.20
N ARG A 64 -8.05 -3.95 5.28
CA ARG A 64 -9.21 -4.85 5.18
C ARG A 64 -9.34 -5.81 6.35
N ASP A 65 -8.24 -6.08 7.03
CA ASP A 65 -8.15 -7.04 8.13
C ASP A 65 -7.99 -6.30 9.49
N VAL A 66 -8.13 -4.97 9.50
CA VAL A 66 -7.98 -4.11 10.68
C VAL A 66 -9.32 -3.45 11.03
N PRO A 67 -9.80 -3.55 12.28
CA PRO A 67 -11.03 -2.87 12.70
C PRO A 67 -10.83 -1.35 12.84
N PHE A 68 -11.89 -0.62 12.51
CA PHE A 68 -11.99 0.83 12.65
C PHE A 68 -12.89 1.21 13.84
N ILE A 69 -12.59 2.37 14.45
CA ILE A 69 -13.45 2.95 15.50
C ILE A 69 -14.86 3.23 14.97
N ASN A 70 -14.93 3.72 13.73
CA ASN A 70 -16.16 3.86 12.96
C ASN A 70 -16.07 3.01 11.69
N GLU A 71 -16.56 1.77 11.76
CA GLU A 71 -16.49 0.80 10.65
C GLU A 71 -17.13 1.32 9.36
N ALA A 72 -18.30 1.96 9.44
CA ALA A 72 -18.98 2.45 8.25
C ALA A 72 -18.16 3.54 7.53
N GLU A 73 -17.61 4.49 8.29
CA GLU A 73 -16.76 5.55 7.73
C GLU A 73 -15.40 5.02 7.26
N GLY A 74 -14.78 4.11 8.01
CA GLY A 74 -13.50 3.51 7.65
C GLY A 74 -13.60 2.71 6.34
N VAL A 75 -14.63 1.88 6.20
CA VAL A 75 -14.89 1.12 4.97
C VAL A 75 -15.18 2.04 3.79
N ASP A 76 -15.99 3.09 3.96
CA ASP A 76 -16.29 4.05 2.88
C ASP A 76 -15.01 4.76 2.38
N ILE A 77 -14.16 5.25 3.30
CA ILE A 77 -12.90 5.89 2.91
C ILE A 77 -11.96 4.87 2.25
N LEU A 78 -11.90 3.63 2.76
CA LEU A 78 -11.07 2.56 2.22
C LEU A 78 -11.49 2.16 0.79
N GLU A 79 -12.79 2.05 0.52
CA GLU A 79 -13.34 1.76 -0.81
C GLU A 79 -13.07 2.92 -1.77
N ASN A 80 -13.30 4.16 -1.33
CA ASN A 80 -13.02 5.35 -2.12
C ASN A 80 -11.54 5.41 -2.54
N LEU A 81 -10.60 5.18 -1.61
CA LEU A 81 -9.16 5.14 -1.94
C LEU A 81 -8.81 3.99 -2.89
N ASN A 82 -9.39 2.79 -2.70
CA ASN A 82 -9.16 1.65 -3.60
C ASN A 82 -9.63 1.95 -5.03
N ASN A 83 -10.87 2.41 -5.19
CA ASN A 83 -11.44 2.77 -6.49
C ASN A 83 -10.61 3.84 -7.19
N CYS A 84 -10.12 4.82 -6.43
CA CYS A 84 -9.31 5.88 -6.99
C CYS A 84 -7.92 5.42 -7.44
N LEU A 85 -7.23 4.56 -6.68
CA LEU A 85 -5.96 3.97 -7.13
C LEU A 85 -6.14 3.12 -8.39
N GLU A 86 -7.26 2.40 -8.51
CA GLU A 86 -7.58 1.67 -9.73
C GLU A 86 -7.77 2.63 -10.91
N ASN A 87 -8.56 3.70 -10.76
CA ASN A 87 -8.78 4.69 -11.82
C ASN A 87 -7.49 5.38 -12.29
N GLU A 88 -6.61 5.77 -11.36
CA GLU A 88 -5.28 6.34 -11.66
C GLU A 88 -4.41 5.36 -12.46
N LEU A 89 -4.40 4.08 -12.08
CA LEU A 89 -3.64 3.04 -12.78
C LEU A 89 -4.16 2.76 -14.19
N TYR A 90 -5.47 2.90 -14.42
CA TYR A 90 -6.10 2.69 -15.71
C TYR A 90 -6.25 3.96 -16.55
N GLY A 91 -5.70 5.09 -16.10
CA GLY A 91 -5.72 6.36 -16.84
C GLY A 91 -7.11 6.97 -17.01
N ILE A 92 -8.07 6.55 -16.18
CA ILE A 92 -9.41 7.14 -16.13
C ILE A 92 -9.30 8.39 -15.26
N SER A 93 -8.96 9.52 -15.88
CA SER A 93 -8.69 10.77 -15.19
C SER A 93 -9.95 11.29 -14.47
N GLY A 94 -10.06 11.02 -13.18
CA GLY A 94 -10.79 11.88 -12.25
C GLY A 94 -9.88 13.01 -11.80
N GLU A 95 -10.43 14.18 -11.47
CA GLU A 95 -9.68 15.28 -10.85
C GLU A 95 -9.20 14.85 -9.46
N TRP A 96 -8.03 14.22 -9.39
CA TRP A 96 -7.39 13.85 -8.14
C TRP A 96 -6.25 14.81 -7.83
N ALA A 97 -6.45 15.64 -6.80
CA ALA A 97 -5.37 16.38 -6.19
C ALA A 97 -4.77 15.54 -5.05
N CYS A 98 -3.43 15.49 -4.94
CA CYS A 98 -2.72 14.83 -3.82
C CYS A 98 -3.24 15.25 -2.43
N LYS A 99 -3.84 16.44 -2.33
CA LYS A 99 -4.53 16.94 -1.13
C LYS A 99 -5.69 16.05 -0.67
N VAL A 100 -6.46 15.48 -1.60
CA VAL A 100 -7.60 14.59 -1.29
C VAL A 100 -7.08 13.28 -0.71
N ILE A 101 -6.08 12.67 -1.36
CA ILE A 101 -5.41 11.43 -0.91
C ILE A 101 -4.89 11.62 0.51
N LYS A 102 -4.11 12.68 0.71
CA LYS A 102 -3.53 13.00 2.00
C LYS A 102 -4.59 13.06 3.08
N SER A 103 -5.68 13.78 2.82
CA SER A 103 -6.76 13.95 3.80
C SER A 103 -7.45 12.63 4.15
N GLN A 104 -7.63 11.73 3.17
CA GLN A 104 -8.27 10.43 3.39
C GLN A 104 -7.34 9.45 4.11
N VAL A 105 -6.05 9.43 3.77
CA VAL A 105 -5.04 8.61 4.48
C VAL A 105 -4.90 9.07 5.93
N GLU A 106 -4.87 10.39 6.19
CA GLU A 106 -4.85 10.94 7.55
C GLU A 106 -6.13 10.55 8.33
N LYS A 107 -7.31 10.64 7.71
CA LYS A 107 -8.56 10.17 8.34
C LYS A 107 -8.56 8.68 8.66
N LEU A 108 -8.12 7.82 7.73
CA LEU A 108 -8.03 6.38 8.00
C LEU A 108 -7.10 6.08 9.17
N LYS A 109 -5.97 6.79 9.26
CA LYS A 109 -5.06 6.64 10.39
C LYS A 109 -5.75 6.94 11.72
N ASP A 110 -6.55 8.01 11.78
CA ASP A 110 -7.26 8.42 12.99
C ASP A 110 -8.42 7.47 13.36
N LEU A 111 -8.90 6.68 12.40
CA LEU A 111 -9.93 5.65 12.61
C LEU A 111 -9.38 4.31 13.11
N VAL A 112 -8.07 4.08 13.03
CA VAL A 112 -7.43 2.85 13.50
C VAL A 112 -7.08 2.97 14.99
N LEU A 113 -7.62 2.06 15.82
CA LEU A 113 -7.54 2.15 17.28
C LEU A 113 -6.19 1.70 17.86
N TYR A 114 -5.60 0.66 17.27
CA TYR A 114 -4.36 0.04 17.76
C TYR A 114 -3.28 0.11 16.69
N ASP A 115 -2.02 0.03 17.09
CA ASP A 115 -0.97 -0.27 16.12
C ASP A 115 -0.96 -1.77 15.83
N TYR A 116 -0.64 -2.11 14.59
CA TYR A 116 -0.63 -3.49 14.12
C TYR A 116 0.73 -3.81 13.53
N VAL A 117 1.16 -5.04 13.71
CA VAL A 117 2.34 -5.59 13.05
C VAL A 117 1.90 -6.30 11.77
N ILE A 118 2.57 -5.96 10.68
CA ILE A 118 2.40 -6.55 9.36
C ILE A 118 3.60 -7.46 9.10
N GLU A 119 3.32 -8.72 8.77
CA GLU A 119 4.33 -9.74 8.46
C GLU A 119 3.94 -10.58 7.24
N GLY A 120 4.92 -11.22 6.61
CA GLY A 120 4.72 -12.17 5.52
C GLY A 120 5.43 -11.74 4.23
N SER A 121 4.76 -11.90 3.10
CA SER A 121 5.29 -11.52 1.80
C SER A 121 4.22 -11.13 0.79
N PHE A 122 4.63 -10.47 -0.28
CA PHE A 122 3.80 -10.29 -1.45
C PHE A 122 4.61 -10.39 -2.72
N THR A 123 3.97 -10.92 -3.77
CA THR A 123 4.59 -11.12 -5.08
C THR A 123 3.91 -10.23 -6.10
N VAL A 124 4.69 -9.37 -6.74
CA VAL A 124 4.25 -8.51 -7.85
C VAL A 124 4.62 -9.17 -9.16
N TYR A 125 3.62 -9.44 -10.01
CA TYR A 125 3.82 -9.98 -11.35
C TYR A 125 3.86 -8.85 -12.38
N LEU A 126 4.52 -9.09 -13.53
CA LEU A 126 4.65 -8.14 -14.65
C LEU A 126 3.31 -7.54 -15.12
N LEU A 127 2.23 -8.32 -15.05
CA LEU A 127 0.88 -7.88 -15.40
C LEU A 127 0.20 -7.01 -14.33
N GLY A 128 0.94 -6.54 -13.32
CA GLY A 128 0.43 -5.71 -12.22
C GLY A 128 -0.41 -6.45 -11.18
N LYS A 129 -0.64 -7.76 -11.36
CA LYS A 129 -1.27 -8.61 -10.37
C LYS A 129 -0.36 -8.75 -9.16
N ILE A 130 -0.92 -8.62 -7.96
CA ILE A 130 -0.22 -8.86 -6.70
C ILE A 130 -0.84 -10.07 -6.03
N LYS A 131 0.01 -11.03 -5.65
CA LYS A 131 -0.36 -12.12 -4.74
C LYS A 131 0.08 -11.74 -3.33
N TRP A 132 -0.86 -11.76 -2.40
CA TRP A 132 -0.63 -11.40 -1.02
C TRP A 132 -0.53 -12.66 -0.16
N ASP A 133 0.49 -12.71 0.68
CA ASP A 133 0.65 -13.69 1.74
C ASP A 133 1.07 -12.93 3.00
N LEU A 134 0.16 -12.08 3.46
CA LEU A 134 0.37 -11.17 4.58
C LEU A 134 -0.51 -11.57 5.76
N TYR A 135 0.04 -11.40 6.95
CA TYR A 135 -0.65 -11.52 8.21
C TYR A 135 -0.55 -10.20 8.98
N VAL A 136 -1.63 -9.87 9.68
CA VAL A 136 -1.75 -8.65 10.47
C VAL A 136 -2.12 -9.09 11.88
N SER A 137 -1.36 -8.62 12.87
CA SER A 137 -1.62 -8.90 14.28
C SER A 137 -1.57 -7.64 15.12
N LEU A 138 -2.33 -7.64 16.21
CA LEU A 138 -2.19 -6.64 17.26
C LEU A 138 -0.81 -6.78 17.90
N LEU A 139 -0.16 -5.64 18.14
CA LEU A 139 1.07 -5.56 18.93
C LEU A 139 0.86 -6.06 20.37
#